data_AF-A0A656JXE8-F1
#
_entry.id   AF-A0A656JXE8-F1
#
_cell.length_a   1.000
_cell.length_b   1.000
_cell.length_c   1.000
_cell.angle_alpha   90.00
_cell.angle_beta   90.00
_cell.angle_gamma   90.00
#
_symmetry.space_group_name_H-M   'P 1'
#
loop_
_entity.id
_entity.type
_entity.pdbx_description
1 polymer ?
#
loop_
_entity_poly.entity_id
_entity_poly.type
_entity_poly.pdbx_seq_one_letter_code
_entity_poly.pdbx_strand_id
1 'polypeptide(L)'
;MKGATGHDDLFTTQLNGESALQALLSGKALRFNGFLSTTSSADAAVEFSSVSDERGLGRARYTVDLSSGDLSSEVLRRQALRDLQSNRADASSIFFRFKADQVAGIHVDAIQDAHNPDMSISGAGEQEILLNPGHYFQPEKIVMLEQGFAVTGRLAYGER
;
A
#
# COMPACT_ATOMS: atom_id res chain seq x y z
N MET A 1 2.29 -6.62 -3.37
CA MET A 1 2.01 -6.01 -2.05
C MET A 1 3.06 -4.94 -1.79
N LYS A 2 2.74 -3.94 -0.95
CA LYS A 2 3.67 -2.87 -0.57
C LYS A 2 3.35 -2.34 0.84
N GLY A 3 4.35 -2.27 1.71
CA GLY A 3 4.31 -1.45 2.92
C GLY A 3 4.75 -0.01 2.61
N ALA A 4 4.17 0.97 3.30
CA ALA A 4 4.58 2.36 3.25
C ALA A 4 4.38 3.06 4.59
N THR A 5 5.24 4.03 4.88
CA THR A 5 5.12 4.92 6.03
C THR A 5 4.46 6.23 5.62
N GLY A 6 3.58 6.72 6.48
CA GLY A 6 2.69 7.85 6.25
C GLY A 6 3.21 9.21 6.73
N HIS A 7 4.51 9.35 6.97
CA HIS A 7 5.08 10.56 7.57
C HIS A 7 5.34 11.65 6.50
N ASP A 8 5.10 12.91 6.86
CA ASP A 8 5.50 14.06 6.06
C ASP A 8 7.00 14.33 6.27
N ASP A 9 7.84 13.69 5.47
CA ASP A 9 9.26 14.01 5.40
C ASP A 9 9.62 14.56 4.01
N LEU A 10 10.02 15.82 3.97
CA LEU A 10 10.37 16.57 2.75
C LEU A 10 11.54 15.95 1.96
N PHE A 11 12.30 15.04 2.56
CA PHE A 11 13.53 14.48 2.00
C PHE A 11 13.41 13.02 1.54
N THR A 12 12.23 12.40 1.64
CA THR A 12 12.05 10.99 1.27
C THR A 12 10.84 10.79 0.35
N THR A 13 10.80 9.66 -0.37
CA THR A 13 9.66 9.23 -1.20
C THR A 13 8.46 8.76 -0.37
N GLN A 14 8.31 9.26 0.86
CA GLN A 14 7.24 8.87 1.78
C GLN A 14 5.90 9.43 1.30
N LEU A 15 4.85 8.63 1.51
CA LEU A 15 3.49 8.98 1.14
C LEU A 15 2.90 9.78 2.31
N ASN A 16 2.35 10.97 2.09
CA ASN A 16 1.59 11.65 3.15
C ASN A 16 0.37 10.78 3.51
N GLY A 17 0.38 10.18 4.70
CA GLY A 17 -0.57 9.14 5.06
C GLY A 17 -2.00 9.65 5.21
N GLU A 18 -2.17 10.85 5.78
CA GLU A 18 -3.49 11.46 5.94
C GLU A 18 -4.11 11.81 4.60
N SER A 19 -3.36 12.48 3.73
CA SER A 19 -3.80 12.85 2.38
C SER A 19 -4.11 11.62 1.54
N ALA A 20 -3.31 10.58 1.66
CA ALA A 20 -3.54 9.30 0.99
C ALA A 20 -4.82 8.63 1.50
N LEU A 21 -4.98 8.49 2.82
CA LEU A 21 -6.18 7.90 3.41
C LEU A 21 -7.44 8.69 3.03
N GLN A 22 -7.38 10.02 3.06
CA GLN A 22 -8.48 10.88 2.62
C GLN A 22 -8.84 10.67 1.15
N ALA A 23 -7.83 10.59 0.27
CA ALA A 23 -8.04 10.34 -1.16
C ALA A 23 -8.68 8.95 -1.38
N LEU A 24 -8.14 7.92 -0.71
CA LEU A 24 -8.64 6.54 -0.79
C LEU A 24 -10.08 6.42 -0.28
N LEU A 25 -10.41 7.02 0.87
CA LEU A 25 -11.77 7.08 1.43
C LEU A 25 -12.74 7.91 0.56
N SER A 26 -12.21 8.72 -0.35
CA SER A 26 -12.99 9.44 -1.37
C SER A 26 -13.13 8.66 -2.68
N GLY A 27 -12.61 7.42 -2.74
CA GLY A 27 -12.61 6.57 -3.93
C GLY A 27 -11.63 7.02 -5.02
N LYS A 28 -10.75 7.98 -4.72
CA LYS A 28 -9.77 8.49 -5.69
C LYS A 28 -8.61 7.50 -5.84
N ALA A 29 -8.07 7.41 -7.04
CA ALA A 29 -6.86 6.66 -7.29
C ALA A 29 -5.62 7.40 -6.74
N LEU A 30 -4.64 6.66 -6.25
CA LEU A 30 -3.31 7.19 -5.92
C LEU A 30 -2.39 7.00 -7.12
N ARG A 31 -1.68 8.05 -7.53
CA ARG A 31 -0.67 7.99 -8.61
C ARG A 31 0.73 7.90 -8.01
N PHE A 32 1.53 6.97 -8.51
CA PHE A 32 2.92 6.78 -8.13
C PHE A 32 3.82 7.30 -9.25
N ASN A 33 4.41 8.48 -9.03
CA ASN A 33 5.27 9.16 -10.01
C ASN A 33 6.75 8.74 -9.91
N GLY A 34 7.09 7.85 -8.99
CA GLY A 34 8.42 7.26 -8.84
C GLY A 34 8.37 5.76 -9.03
N PHE A 35 9.54 5.11 -9.00
CA PHE A 35 9.61 3.65 -9.01
C PHE A 35 8.88 3.07 -7.79
N LEU A 36 8.10 2.01 -8.02
CA LEU A 36 7.38 1.32 -6.96
C LEU A 36 8.06 -0.01 -6.68
N SER A 37 8.81 -0.08 -5.58
CA SER A 37 9.27 -1.35 -5.01
C SER A 37 8.08 -2.05 -4.34
N THR A 38 7.84 -3.29 -4.77
CA THR A 38 6.72 -4.14 -4.35
C THR A 38 7.20 -5.59 -4.21
N THR A 39 6.42 -6.42 -3.54
CA THR A 39 6.75 -7.84 -3.34
C THR A 39 5.52 -8.73 -3.53
N SER A 40 5.70 -9.97 -3.97
CA SER A 40 4.66 -11.01 -3.90
C SER A 40 4.57 -11.70 -2.53
N SER A 41 5.52 -11.48 -1.62
CA SER A 41 5.54 -12.01 -0.25
C SER A 41 4.82 -11.09 0.73
N ALA A 42 3.92 -11.66 1.54
CA ALA A 42 3.18 -10.90 2.54
C ALA A 42 4.09 -10.48 3.70
N ASP A 43 5.00 -11.37 4.09
CA ASP A 43 5.94 -11.19 5.20
C ASP A 43 6.93 -10.05 4.86
N ALA A 44 7.50 -10.07 3.65
CA ALA A 44 8.39 -9.00 3.19
C ALA A 44 7.67 -7.64 3.09
N ALA A 45 6.37 -7.61 2.74
CA ALA A 45 5.62 -6.37 2.67
C ALA A 45 5.36 -5.73 4.05
N VAL A 46 5.31 -6.53 5.11
CA VAL A 46 5.16 -6.04 6.50
C VAL A 46 6.45 -5.37 6.97
N GLU A 47 7.61 -5.93 6.64
CA GLU A 47 8.93 -5.37 6.95
C GLU A 47 9.09 -3.93 6.42
N PHE A 48 8.59 -3.65 5.20
CA PHE A 48 8.60 -2.30 4.62
C PHE A 48 7.61 -1.30 5.24
N SER A 49 6.69 -1.74 6.10
CA SER A 49 5.68 -0.87 6.72
C SER A 49 6.16 -0.19 8.02
N SER A 50 7.42 -0.39 8.42
CA SER A 50 8.05 0.11 9.67
C SER A 50 7.35 -0.31 10.97
N VAL A 51 6.43 -1.27 10.88
CA VAL A 51 5.78 -1.87 12.03
C VAL A 51 6.78 -2.86 12.65
N SER A 52 7.13 -2.65 13.90
CA SER A 52 8.00 -3.57 14.64
C SER A 52 7.37 -4.97 14.67
N ASP A 53 8.19 -5.97 14.31
CA ASP A 53 7.85 -7.39 14.05
C ASP A 53 6.97 -8.07 15.11
N GLU A 54 6.84 -7.52 16.31
CA GLU A 54 6.16 -8.18 17.42
C GLU A 54 4.65 -7.90 17.52
N ARG A 55 4.05 -6.99 16.74
CA ARG A 55 2.60 -6.63 16.89
C ARG A 55 1.76 -6.50 15.63
N GLY A 56 2.34 -6.36 14.43
CA GLY A 56 1.56 -6.07 13.22
C GLY A 56 0.74 -4.77 13.31
N LEU A 57 -0.13 -4.50 12.34
CA LEU A 57 -0.98 -3.29 12.30
C LEU A 57 -2.08 -3.26 13.42
N GLY A 58 -2.05 -4.21 14.35
CA GLY A 58 -3.06 -4.38 15.39
C GLY A 58 -4.38 -4.99 14.89
N ARG A 59 -5.43 -4.94 15.72
CA ARG A 59 -6.71 -5.59 15.41
C ARG A 59 -7.53 -4.77 14.41
N ALA A 60 -8.23 -5.47 13.50
CA ALA A 60 -9.19 -4.82 12.61
C ALA A 60 -10.35 -4.23 13.42
N ARG A 61 -10.60 -2.93 13.23
CA ARG A 61 -11.72 -2.21 13.84
C ARG A 61 -12.97 -2.36 12.99
N TYR A 62 -12.85 -2.04 11.70
CA TYR A 62 -13.93 -2.14 10.71
C TYR A 62 -13.38 -2.07 9.28
N THR A 63 -14.23 -2.43 8.31
CA THR A 63 -13.91 -2.42 6.89
C THR A 63 -14.85 -1.49 6.13
N VAL A 64 -14.27 -0.64 5.28
CA VAL A 64 -14.98 0.20 4.31
C VAL A 64 -14.89 -0.47 2.95
N ASP A 65 -16.03 -0.94 2.42
CA ASP A 65 -16.11 -1.52 1.08
C ASP A 65 -16.56 -0.47 0.06
N LEU A 66 -15.61 0.03 -0.73
CA LEU A 66 -15.84 1.06 -1.75
C LEU A 66 -16.38 0.48 -3.07
N SER A 67 -16.36 -0.84 -3.23
CA SER A 67 -16.94 -1.53 -4.38
C SER A 67 -18.44 -1.78 -4.22
N SER A 68 -18.96 -1.67 -2.99
CA SER A 68 -20.36 -1.82 -2.67
C SER A 68 -21.07 -0.47 -2.62
N GLY A 69 -22.29 -0.40 -3.16
CA GLY A 69 -23.20 0.73 -2.93
C GLY A 69 -23.99 0.65 -1.62
N ASP A 70 -23.55 -0.19 -0.67
CA ASP A 70 -24.29 -0.44 0.56
C ASP A 70 -24.22 0.77 1.51
N LEU A 71 -25.35 1.08 2.14
CA LEU A 71 -25.47 2.19 3.09
C LEU A 71 -24.56 2.00 4.30
N SER A 72 -24.36 0.77 4.75
CA SER A 72 -23.46 0.45 5.88
C SER A 72 -22.03 0.85 5.56
N SER A 73 -21.55 0.55 4.35
CA SER A 73 -20.22 0.93 3.88
C SER A 73 -20.07 2.46 3.80
N GLU A 74 -21.10 3.18 3.35
CA GLU A 74 -21.07 4.65 3.31
C GLU A 74 -21.03 5.28 4.72
N VAL A 75 -21.75 4.72 5.69
CA VAL A 75 -21.70 5.15 7.09
C VAL A 75 -20.30 4.97 7.66
N LEU A 76 -19.68 3.81 7.43
CA LEU A 76 -18.31 3.52 7.88
C LEU A 76 -17.28 4.42 7.19
N ARG A 77 -17.46 4.72 5.89
CA ARG A 77 -16.60 5.64 5.14
C ARG A 77 -16.65 7.05 5.73
N ARG A 78 -17.85 7.57 6.02
CA ARG A 78 -18.02 8.88 6.67
C ARG A 78 -17.45 8.89 8.08
N GLN A 79 -17.57 7.78 8.81
CA GLN A 79 -16.97 7.65 10.14
C GLN A 79 -15.44 7.72 10.05
N ALA A 80 -14.82 6.97 9.15
CA ALA A 80 -13.37 6.99 8.94
C ALA A 80 -12.86 8.40 8.57
N LEU A 81 -13.59 9.11 7.69
CA LEU A 81 -13.26 10.50 7.34
C LEU A 81 -13.32 11.44 8.54
N ARG A 82 -14.33 11.29 9.41
CA ARG A 82 -14.43 12.09 10.64
C ARG A 82 -13.32 11.75 11.63
N ASP A 83 -12.99 10.47 11.78
CA ASP A 83 -11.92 10.02 12.66
C ASP A 83 -10.57 10.58 12.19
N LEU A 84 -10.32 10.58 10.87
CA LEU A 84 -9.14 11.21 10.28
C LEU A 84 -9.09 12.72 10.55
N GLN A 85 -10.18 13.45 10.28
CA GLN A 85 -10.27 14.89 10.54
C GLN A 85 -10.12 15.27 12.02
N SER A 86 -10.47 14.35 12.92
CA SER A 86 -10.39 14.54 14.37
C SER A 86 -9.08 14.02 14.97
N ASN A 87 -8.12 13.60 14.13
CA ASN A 87 -6.85 12.99 14.54
C ASN A 87 -7.01 11.75 15.44
N ARG A 88 -8.03 10.92 15.14
CA ARG A 88 -8.35 9.65 15.83
C ARG A 88 -8.03 8.41 14.99
N ALA A 89 -7.73 8.59 13.72
CA ALA A 89 -7.26 7.55 12.83
C ALA A 89 -5.74 7.67 12.71
N ASP A 90 -5.04 6.57 12.95
CA ASP A 90 -3.61 6.49 12.68
C ASP A 90 -3.40 6.24 11.17
N ALA A 91 -2.66 7.13 10.53
CA ALA A 91 -2.31 7.04 9.11
C ALA A 91 -0.80 6.84 8.89
N SER A 92 -0.03 6.55 9.95
CA SER A 92 1.43 6.40 9.87
C SER A 92 1.86 5.11 9.16
N SER A 93 1.01 4.09 9.17
CA SER A 93 1.34 2.76 8.65
C SER A 93 0.31 2.31 7.61
N ILE A 94 0.77 2.04 6.39
CA ILE A 94 -0.09 1.77 5.25
C ILE A 94 0.34 0.48 4.58
N PHE A 95 -0.63 -0.42 4.36
CA PHE A 95 -0.40 -1.66 3.64
C PHE A 95 -1.25 -1.75 2.37
N PHE A 96 -0.58 -1.86 1.22
CA PHE A 96 -1.22 -2.02 -0.08
C PHE A 96 -1.23 -3.49 -0.51
N ARG A 97 -2.43 -4.03 -0.67
CA ARG A 97 -2.67 -5.28 -1.38
C ARG A 97 -3.31 -4.96 -2.73
N PHE A 98 -2.78 -5.48 -3.81
CA PHE A 98 -3.34 -5.20 -5.14
C PHE A 98 -3.30 -6.40 -6.05
N LYS A 99 -4.26 -6.42 -6.97
CA LYS A 99 -4.15 -7.18 -8.23
C LYS A 99 -3.46 -6.28 -9.25
N ALA A 100 -2.38 -6.78 -9.84
CA ALA A 100 -1.69 -6.10 -10.92
C ALA A 100 -2.41 -6.37 -12.25
N ASP A 101 -2.69 -5.32 -13.02
CA ASP A 101 -3.31 -5.39 -14.34
C ASP A 101 -2.50 -4.55 -15.33
N GLN A 102 -1.98 -5.17 -16.39
CA GLN A 102 -1.14 -4.53 -17.41
C GLN A 102 0.00 -3.66 -16.83
N VAL A 103 0.67 -4.13 -15.78
CA VAL A 103 1.74 -3.36 -15.11
C VAL A 103 3.06 -3.42 -15.89
N ALA A 104 3.80 -2.31 -15.90
CA ALA A 104 5.17 -2.26 -16.41
C ALA A 104 6.18 -2.38 -15.25
N GLY A 105 6.99 -3.44 -15.25
CA GLY A 105 8.04 -3.63 -14.25
C GLY A 105 8.84 -4.90 -14.46
N ILE A 106 9.81 -5.11 -13.59
CA ILE A 106 10.76 -6.23 -13.63
C ILE A 106 10.76 -6.97 -12.30
N HIS A 107 10.87 -8.30 -12.38
CA HIS A 107 11.21 -9.11 -11.21
C HIS A 107 12.72 -9.01 -11.01
N VAL A 108 13.15 -8.43 -9.89
CA VAL A 108 14.58 -8.11 -9.68
C VAL A 108 15.40 -9.40 -9.55
N ASP A 109 14.86 -10.42 -8.88
CA ASP A 109 15.55 -11.70 -8.70
C ASP A 109 15.82 -12.41 -10.05
N ALA A 110 14.95 -12.21 -11.06
CA ALA A 110 15.11 -12.85 -12.37
C ALA A 110 16.28 -12.26 -13.19
N ILE A 111 16.71 -11.04 -12.88
CA ILE A 111 17.87 -10.40 -13.52
C ILE A 111 19.17 -10.86 -12.87
N GLN A 112 19.15 -11.15 -11.56
CA GLN A 112 20.32 -11.58 -10.81
C GLN A 112 20.76 -13.00 -11.20
N ASP A 113 19.80 -13.92 -11.31
CA ASP A 113 20.04 -15.30 -11.78
C ASP A 113 20.65 -15.36 -13.19
N ALA A 114 20.31 -14.40 -14.05
CA ALA A 114 20.78 -14.34 -15.43
C ALA A 114 22.21 -13.77 -15.58
N HIS A 115 22.64 -12.90 -14.66
CA HIS A 115 23.90 -12.15 -14.81
C HIS A 115 25.01 -12.54 -13.84
N ASN A 116 24.74 -13.16 -12.69
CA ASN A 116 25.75 -13.65 -11.75
C ASN A 116 25.24 -14.83 -10.89
N PRO A 117 25.30 -16.08 -11.40
CA PRO A 117 24.79 -17.25 -10.67
C PRO A 117 25.54 -17.58 -9.36
N ASP A 118 26.76 -17.06 -9.18
CA ASP A 118 27.59 -17.30 -7.98
C ASP A 118 27.46 -16.20 -6.90
N MET A 119 26.69 -15.13 -7.16
CA MET A 119 26.53 -14.01 -6.25
C MET A 119 25.12 -13.99 -5.66
N SER A 120 24.87 -14.87 -4.69
CA SER A 120 23.67 -14.76 -3.86
C SER A 120 23.85 -13.62 -2.86
N ILE A 121 23.54 -12.39 -3.28
CA ILE A 121 23.27 -11.29 -2.36
C ILE A 121 21.79 -11.39 -1.95
N SER A 122 21.39 -12.54 -1.43
CA SER A 122 20.07 -12.67 -0.83
C SER A 122 20.10 -12.01 0.54
N GLY A 123 19.71 -10.73 0.60
CA GLY A 123 18.64 -10.40 1.54
C GLY A 123 17.47 -11.30 1.16
N ALA A 124 17.07 -12.16 2.08
CA ALA A 124 16.38 -13.41 1.79
C ALA A 124 15.05 -13.25 1.02
N GLY A 125 14.95 -13.85 -0.17
CA GLY A 125 13.66 -14.29 -0.73
C GLY A 125 12.56 -13.23 -0.85
N GLU A 126 12.92 -11.95 -1.00
CA GLU A 126 11.97 -10.84 -0.95
C GLU A 126 11.01 -10.82 -2.14
N GLN A 127 11.26 -11.59 -3.21
CA GLN A 127 10.44 -11.64 -4.43
C GLN A 127 10.10 -10.22 -4.92
N GLU A 128 11.14 -9.39 -5.01
CA GLU A 128 10.96 -7.97 -5.31
C GLU A 128 10.58 -7.77 -6.78
N ILE A 129 9.52 -7.00 -6.96
CA ILE A 129 9.06 -6.52 -8.25
C ILE A 129 9.16 -4.99 -8.23
N LEU A 130 10.07 -4.47 -9.04
CA LEU A 130 10.26 -3.03 -9.24
C LEU A 130 9.43 -2.57 -10.43
N LEU A 131 8.47 -1.70 -10.17
CA LEU A 131 7.58 -1.15 -11.19
C LEU A 131 8.03 0.25 -11.62
N ASN A 132 7.86 0.55 -12.91
CA ASN A 132 8.19 1.86 -13.48
C ASN A 132 7.36 3.00 -12.88
N PRO A 133 7.80 4.27 -12.97
CA PRO A 133 6.96 5.42 -12.68
C PRO A 133 5.72 5.47 -13.59
N GLY A 134 4.56 5.85 -13.04
CA GLY A 134 3.33 6.06 -13.81
C GLY A 134 2.19 5.08 -13.50
N HIS A 135 2.33 4.23 -12.47
CA HIS A 135 1.22 3.38 -12.02
C HIS A 135 0.21 4.17 -11.20
N TYR A 136 -1.04 3.75 -11.27
CA TYR A 136 -2.09 4.22 -10.38
C TYR A 136 -2.76 3.06 -9.65
N PHE A 137 -3.09 3.28 -8.38
CA PHE A 137 -3.80 2.34 -7.53
C PHE A 137 -5.23 2.80 -7.30
N GLN A 138 -6.20 1.99 -7.73
CA GLN A 138 -7.62 2.20 -7.49
C GLN A 138 -8.07 1.40 -6.25
N PRO A 139 -8.54 2.05 -5.17
CA PRO A 139 -9.01 1.33 -3.99
C PRO A 139 -10.34 0.61 -4.24
N GLU A 140 -10.47 -0.58 -3.64
CA GLU A 140 -11.71 -1.37 -3.60
C GLU A 140 -12.20 -1.55 -2.15
N LYS A 141 -11.29 -1.83 -1.20
CA LYS A 141 -11.62 -2.04 0.22
C LYS A 141 -10.55 -1.48 1.13
N ILE A 142 -10.95 -0.86 2.23
CA ILE A 142 -10.04 -0.33 3.26
C ILE A 142 -10.39 -0.98 4.60
N VAL A 143 -9.42 -1.60 5.27
CA VAL A 143 -9.55 -2.12 6.62
C VAL A 143 -8.86 -1.15 7.56
N MET A 144 -9.65 -0.54 8.45
CA MET A 144 -9.15 0.34 9.50
C MET A 144 -8.65 -0.52 10.66
N LEU A 145 -7.39 -0.33 11.02
CA LEU A 145 -6.71 -1.11 12.05
C LEU A 145 -6.44 -0.21 13.26
N GLU A 146 -5.92 -0.80 14.35
CA GLU A 146 -5.57 -0.02 15.52
C GLU A 146 -4.35 0.89 15.30
N GLN A 147 -3.42 0.45 14.44
CA GLN A 147 -2.17 1.12 14.12
C GLN A 147 -2.02 1.17 12.59
N GLY A 148 -2.71 2.12 11.95
CA GLY A 148 -2.70 2.28 10.49
C GLY A 148 -3.92 1.71 9.77
N PHE A 149 -3.74 1.45 8.48
CA PHE A 149 -4.78 0.85 7.64
C PHE A 149 -4.19 -0.03 6.53
N ALA A 150 -4.98 -1.03 6.12
CA ALA A 150 -4.69 -1.85 4.96
C ALA A 150 -5.70 -1.56 3.85
N VAL A 151 -5.23 -1.39 2.62
CA VAL A 151 -6.06 -1.11 1.46
C VAL A 151 -5.86 -2.17 0.39
N THR A 152 -6.98 -2.72 -0.10
CA THR A 152 -7.02 -3.63 -1.23
C THR A 152 -7.56 -2.92 -2.46
N GLY A 153 -6.95 -3.15 -3.62
CA GLY A 153 -7.37 -2.51 -4.87
C GLY A 153 -6.74 -3.11 -6.12
N ARG A 154 -6.74 -2.34 -7.20
CA ARG A 154 -6.09 -2.68 -8.47
C ARG A 154 -4.96 -1.71 -8.76
N LEU A 155 -3.84 -2.24 -9.22
CA LEU A 155 -2.71 -1.45 -9.70
C LEU A 155 -2.61 -1.62 -11.21
N ALA A 156 -2.60 -0.50 -11.93
CA ALA A 156 -2.47 -0.49 -13.39
C ALA A 156 -1.48 0.59 -13.84
N TYR A 157 -0.99 0.47 -15.07
CA TYR A 157 0.01 1.35 -15.66
C TYR A 157 -0.57 2.21 -16.79
N GLY A 158 -0.19 3.49 -16.84
CA GLY A 158 -0.59 4.41 -17.91
C GLY A 158 -1.61 5.46 -17.46
N GLU A 159 -2.21 6.13 -18.43
CA GLU A 159 -3.17 7.20 -18.18
C GLU A 159 -4.59 6.64 -18.04
N ARG A 160 -5.23 6.92 -16.90
CA ARG A 160 -6.68 6.86 -16.76
C ARG A 160 -7.20 8.23 -16.33
#